data_AF-A0A956X7E7-F1
#
_entry.id   AF-A0A956X7E7-F1
#
_cell.length_a   1.000
_cell.length_b   1.000
_cell.length_c   1.000
_cell.angle_alpha   90.00
_cell.angle_beta   90.00
_cell.angle_gamma   90.00
#
_symmetry.space_group_name_H-M   'P 1'
#
loop_
_entity.id
_entity.type
_entity.pdbx_description
1 polymer ?
#
loop_
_entity_poly.entity_id
_entity_poly.type
_entity_poly.pdbx_seq_one_letter_code
_entity_poly.pdbx_strand_id
1 'polypeptide(L)'
;MGLSQPNRNSQSVGKQWGRGELPTYKTKVIENNRGQKQVVFHQTAVVTFDQKSITLDTSGWWTRTTKTRMNQVSETFGLGYRVFQKTGDWFVAYKESVSPFNSQQITFSR
;
A
#
# COMPACT_ATOMS: atom_id res chain seq x y z
N MET A 1 -13.27 1.29 -39.69
CA MET A 1 -11.83 1.07 -39.39
C MET A 1 -11.23 2.42 -39.00
N GLY A 2 -10.49 2.69 -37.93
CA GLY A 2 -10.06 1.96 -36.74
C GLY A 2 -9.43 3.02 -35.82
N LEU A 3 -9.89 3.14 -34.57
CA LEU A 3 -9.31 4.06 -33.59
C LEU A 3 -8.13 3.35 -32.90
N SER A 4 -6.90 3.65 -33.33
CA SER A 4 -5.68 3.17 -32.66
C SER A 4 -4.95 4.34 -32.00
N GLN A 5 -4.64 4.13 -30.72
CA GLN A 5 -4.26 5.08 -29.69
C GLN A 5 -2.88 5.72 -29.91
N PRO A 6 -2.64 6.99 -29.53
CA PRO A 6 -1.29 7.46 -29.28
C PRO A 6 -0.83 7.05 -27.86
N ASN A 7 0.14 6.13 -27.84
CA ASN A 7 1.05 5.84 -26.75
C ASN A 7 1.74 7.11 -26.24
N ARG A 8 1.55 7.46 -24.96
CA ARG A 8 2.33 8.50 -24.26
C ARG A 8 3.02 7.91 -23.04
N ASN A 9 4.29 7.59 -23.23
CA ASN A 9 5.30 7.48 -22.18
C ASN A 9 5.38 8.82 -21.40
N SER A 10 5.28 8.79 -20.06
CA SER A 10 5.82 9.86 -19.20
C SER A 10 5.91 9.39 -17.75
N GLN A 11 7.15 9.21 -17.31
CA GLN A 11 7.51 9.09 -15.91
C GLN A 11 7.13 10.37 -15.13
N SER A 12 6.60 10.14 -13.93
CA SER A 12 6.81 10.95 -12.71
C SER A 12 6.58 12.47 -12.81
N VAL A 13 5.32 12.90 -12.77
CA VAL A 13 4.96 14.19 -12.18
C VAL A 13 5.02 14.06 -10.65
N GLY A 14 6.00 14.71 -10.04
CA GLY A 14 6.03 14.93 -8.60
C GLY A 14 4.80 15.72 -8.17
N LYS A 15 3.92 15.10 -7.37
CA LYS A 15 2.96 15.83 -6.55
C LYS A 15 3.52 15.88 -5.13
N GLN A 16 3.96 17.08 -4.77
CA GLN A 16 4.14 17.54 -3.40
C GLN A 16 2.84 17.29 -2.63
N TRP A 17 2.90 16.45 -1.60
CA TRP A 17 1.77 16.23 -0.71
C TRP A 17 1.87 17.21 0.45
N GLY A 18 0.89 18.11 0.54
CA GLY A 18 0.65 18.90 1.74
C GLY A 18 0.43 17.97 2.94
N ARG A 19 0.90 18.44 4.10
CA ARG A 19 0.82 17.79 5.42
C ARG A 19 -0.40 16.86 5.60
N GLY A 20 -0.13 15.59 5.81
CA GLY A 20 -0.83 14.79 6.84
C GLY A 20 -2.24 14.26 6.57
N GLU A 21 -2.87 14.51 5.43
CA GLU A 21 -4.27 14.07 5.23
C GLU A 21 -4.38 13.02 4.12
N LEU A 22 -4.76 11.79 4.52
CA LEU A 22 -5.19 10.75 3.60
C LEU A 22 -6.29 11.33 2.71
N PRO A 23 -6.16 11.34 1.37
CA PRO A 23 -7.20 11.92 0.55
C PRO A 23 -8.47 11.08 0.72
N THR A 24 -9.46 11.71 1.34
CA THR A 24 -10.68 11.16 1.96
C THR A 24 -11.58 10.41 0.99
N TYR A 25 -11.34 10.51 -0.31
CA TYR A 25 -12.26 10.00 -1.32
C TYR A 25 -12.30 8.48 -1.46
N LYS A 26 -11.32 7.70 -0.97
CA LYS A 26 -11.18 6.27 -1.33
C LYS A 26 -10.60 5.33 -0.28
N THR A 27 -10.27 5.81 0.92
CA THR A 27 -9.65 4.99 1.97
C THR A 27 -10.56 4.95 3.18
N LYS A 28 -10.96 3.75 3.61
CA LYS A 28 -11.80 3.52 4.79
C LYS A 28 -11.00 2.72 5.82
N VAL A 29 -11.10 3.09 7.08
CA VAL A 29 -10.53 2.36 8.19
C VAL A 29 -11.69 1.69 8.91
N ILE A 30 -11.66 0.37 8.99
CA ILE A 30 -12.65 -0.45 9.66
C ILE A 30 -11.96 -1.02 10.89
N GLU A 31 -12.53 -0.80 12.06
CA GLU A 31 -12.06 -1.41 13.30
C GLU A 31 -13.08 -2.46 13.76
N ASN A 32 -12.60 -3.67 14.02
CA ASN A 32 -13.43 -4.73 14.59
C ASN A 32 -13.36 -4.70 16.12
N ASN A 33 -14.41 -5.19 16.79
CA ASN A 33 -14.48 -5.31 18.26
C ASN A 33 -13.40 -6.25 18.88
N ARG A 34 -12.56 -6.87 18.03
CA ARG A 34 -11.39 -7.67 18.42
C ARG A 34 -10.08 -6.87 18.48
N GLY A 35 -10.10 -5.57 18.17
CA GLY A 35 -8.89 -4.72 18.11
C GLY A 35 -8.16 -4.74 16.76
N GLN A 36 -8.68 -5.49 15.79
CA GLN A 36 -8.13 -5.57 14.45
C GLN A 36 -8.60 -4.38 13.61
N LYS A 37 -7.66 -3.66 12.99
CA LYS A 37 -7.92 -2.55 12.09
C LYS A 37 -7.63 -2.96 10.65
N GLN A 38 -8.56 -2.64 9.76
CA GLN A 38 -8.46 -2.93 8.35
C GLN A 38 -8.61 -1.64 7.55
N VAL A 39 -7.62 -1.35 6.71
CA VAL A 39 -7.65 -0.23 5.79
C VAL A 39 -8.08 -0.72 4.42
N VAL A 40 -9.29 -0.35 4.05
CA VAL A 40 -9.90 -0.66 2.76
C VAL A 40 -9.68 0.51 1.82
N PHE A 41 -8.96 0.28 0.73
CA PHE A 41 -8.78 1.23 -0.35
C PHE A 41 -9.64 0.82 -1.55
N HIS A 42 -10.48 1.74 -2.02
CA HIS A 42 -11.33 1.64 -3.22
C HIS A 42 -12.42 0.56 -3.23
N GLN A 43 -12.20 -0.57 -2.56
CA GLN A 43 -13.08 -1.74 -2.30
C GLN A 43 -12.26 -2.95 -1.79
N THR A 44 -10.93 -2.80 -1.66
CA THR A 44 -10.00 -3.85 -1.30
C THR A 44 -9.35 -3.55 0.03
N ALA A 45 -9.29 -4.54 0.93
CA ALA A 45 -8.50 -4.47 2.15
C ALA A 45 -7.01 -4.50 1.79
N VAL A 46 -6.34 -3.35 1.81
CA VAL A 46 -4.92 -3.26 1.41
C VAL A 46 -3.97 -3.53 2.58
N VAL A 47 -4.42 -3.21 3.79
CA VAL A 47 -3.64 -3.38 5.00
C VAL A 47 -4.58 -3.81 6.11
N THR A 48 -4.30 -4.92 6.75
CA THR A 48 -4.99 -5.38 7.95
C THR A 48 -3.95 -5.53 9.04
N PHE A 49 -4.11 -4.82 10.14
CA PHE A 49 -3.17 -4.90 11.25
C PHE A 49 -3.93 -5.01 12.57
N ASP A 50 -3.34 -5.75 13.47
CA ASP A 50 -3.80 -5.97 14.83
C ASP A 50 -2.70 -5.54 15.80
N GLN A 51 -2.93 -5.68 17.10
CA GLN A 51 -1.88 -5.54 18.11
C GLN A 51 -0.76 -6.56 17.92
N LYS A 52 -1.05 -7.74 17.35
CA LYS A 52 -0.08 -8.85 17.25
C LYS A 52 0.52 -9.07 15.86
N SER A 53 -0.15 -8.64 14.79
CA SER A 53 0.29 -8.92 13.43
C SER A 53 -0.08 -7.82 12.44
N ILE A 54 0.69 -7.73 11.37
CA ILE A 54 0.47 -6.79 10.25
C ILE A 54 0.43 -7.61 8.97
N THR A 55 -0.73 -7.64 8.33
CA THR A 55 -0.96 -8.27 7.04
C THR A 55 -1.10 -7.21 5.96
N LEU A 56 -0.23 -7.25 4.97
CA LEU A 56 -0.30 -6.42 3.77
C LEU A 56 -0.87 -7.26 2.63
N ASP A 57 -1.91 -6.75 1.98
CA ASP A 57 -2.58 -7.42 0.87
C ASP A 57 -2.66 -6.47 -0.33
N THR A 58 -2.15 -6.91 -1.48
CA THR A 58 -2.22 -6.12 -2.72
C THR A 58 -3.44 -6.50 -3.56
N SER A 59 -4.09 -7.62 -3.26
CA SER A 59 -5.11 -8.28 -4.07
C SER A 59 -4.78 -8.31 -5.57
N GLY A 60 -3.49 -8.50 -5.89
CA GLY A 60 -2.98 -8.56 -7.26
C GLY A 60 -2.68 -7.20 -7.92
N TRP A 61 -2.92 -6.07 -7.24
CA TRP A 61 -2.67 -4.73 -7.78
C TRP A 61 -1.25 -4.25 -7.48
N TRP A 62 -0.28 -4.74 -8.24
CA TRP A 62 1.15 -4.36 -8.15
C TRP A 62 1.46 -3.03 -8.85
N THR A 63 0.83 -1.94 -8.40
CA THR A 63 0.97 -0.62 -9.04
C THR A 63 1.65 0.40 -8.13
N ARG A 64 2.34 1.39 -8.72
CA ARG A 64 2.95 2.50 -7.96
C ARG A 64 1.97 3.18 -7.00
N THR A 65 0.70 3.25 -7.37
CA THR A 65 -0.40 3.76 -6.53
C THR A 65 -0.63 2.91 -5.29
N THR A 66 -0.67 1.57 -5.40
CA THR A 66 -0.80 0.65 -4.25
C THR A 66 0.34 0.84 -3.26
N LYS A 67 1.59 0.90 -3.77
CA LYS A 67 2.78 1.17 -2.93
C LYS A 67 2.67 2.47 -2.16
N THR A 68 2.33 3.56 -2.85
CA THR A 68 2.20 4.88 -2.21
C THR A 68 1.13 4.84 -1.12
N ARG A 69 0.00 4.17 -1.34
CA ARG A 69 -1.05 4.01 -0.33
C ARG A 69 -0.60 3.17 0.86
N MET A 70 0.06 2.04 0.64
CA MET A 70 0.59 1.20 1.72
C MET A 70 1.57 1.97 2.60
N ASN A 71 2.48 2.73 1.99
CA ASN A 71 3.40 3.59 2.72
C ASN A 71 2.66 4.69 3.48
N GLN A 72 1.67 5.33 2.85
CA GLN A 72 0.85 6.35 3.49
C GLN A 72 0.11 5.81 4.73
N VAL A 73 -0.43 4.59 4.65
CA VAL A 73 -1.04 3.90 5.79
C VAL A 73 -0.02 3.67 6.91
N SER A 74 1.19 3.22 6.56
CA SER A 74 2.25 3.05 7.55
C SER A 74 2.62 4.36 8.24
N GLU A 75 2.69 5.46 7.50
CA GLU A 75 2.97 6.80 8.04
C GLU A 75 1.82 7.33 8.91
N THR A 76 0.56 7.13 8.51
CA THR A 76 -0.61 7.56 9.29
C THR A 76 -0.75 6.78 10.59
N PHE A 77 -0.54 5.46 10.56
CA PHE A 77 -0.74 4.59 11.72
C PHE A 77 0.55 4.29 12.51
N GLY A 78 1.70 4.78 12.05
CA GLY A 78 2.99 4.52 12.68
C GLY A 78 3.37 3.04 12.70
N LEU A 79 3.02 2.28 11.65
CA LEU A 79 3.21 0.82 11.63
C LEU A 79 4.67 0.41 11.42
N GLY A 80 5.50 1.31 10.89
CA GLY A 80 6.96 1.10 10.76
C GLY A 80 7.36 0.13 9.65
N TYR A 81 6.45 -0.22 8.75
CA TYR A 81 6.80 -0.91 7.49
C TYR A 81 6.94 0.09 6.34
N ARG A 82 7.69 -0.29 5.31
CA ARG A 82 7.88 0.50 4.09
C ARG A 82 7.97 -0.42 2.89
N VAL A 83 7.08 -0.23 1.93
CA VAL A 83 7.07 -0.95 0.65
C VAL A 83 7.84 -0.15 -0.39
N PHE A 84 8.81 -0.80 -1.03
CA PHE A 84 9.61 -0.22 -2.10
C PHE A 84 9.78 -1.21 -3.26
N GLN A 85 10.16 -0.69 -4.41
CA GLN A 85 10.39 -1.48 -5.62
C GLN A 85 11.81 -1.22 -6.09
N LYS A 86 12.56 -2.28 -6.41
CA LYS A 86 13.94 -2.23 -6.90
C LYS A 86 14.09 -3.20 -8.08
N THR A 87 14.52 -2.69 -9.23
CA THR A 87 14.77 -3.49 -10.45
C THR A 87 13.57 -4.32 -10.93
N GLY A 88 12.35 -3.85 -10.68
CA GLY A 88 11.11 -4.56 -11.04
C GLY A 88 10.52 -5.36 -9.88
N ASP A 89 11.36 -5.83 -8.96
CA ASP A 89 10.94 -6.57 -7.77
C ASP A 89 10.44 -5.67 -6.64
N TRP A 90 9.49 -6.17 -5.88
CA TRP A 90 8.90 -5.48 -4.75
C TRP A 90 9.45 -6.03 -3.44
N PHE A 91 9.64 -5.15 -2.47
CA PHE A 91 10.20 -5.46 -1.16
C PHE A 91 9.43 -4.71 -0.09
N VAL A 92 9.25 -5.35 1.06
CA VAL A 92 8.76 -4.71 2.28
C VAL A 92 9.91 -4.69 3.28
N ALA A 93 10.32 -3.48 3.68
CA ALA A 93 11.12 -3.28 4.87
C ALA A 93 10.19 -3.19 6.07
N TYR A 94 10.41 -4.01 7.09
CA TYR A 94 9.70 -3.94 8.35
C TYR A 94 10.70 -4.07 9.50
N LYS A 95 10.73 -3.07 10.39
CA LYS A 95 11.76 -2.92 11.42
C LYS A 95 13.17 -2.95 10.79
N GLU A 96 13.93 -4.01 11.02
CA GLU A 96 15.30 -4.22 10.53
C GLU A 96 15.38 -5.34 9.48
N SER A 97 14.24 -5.88 9.05
CA SER A 97 14.15 -6.97 8.09
C SER A 97 13.60 -6.47 6.76
N VAL A 98 14.19 -6.93 5.66
CA VAL A 98 13.66 -6.71 4.31
C VAL A 98 13.21 -8.05 3.75
N SER A 99 11.92 -8.17 3.45
CA SER A 99 11.34 -9.36 2.85
C SER A 99 10.90 -9.06 1.42
N PRO A 100 11.16 -9.95 0.45
CA PRO A 100 10.65 -9.81 -0.90
C PRO A 100 9.12 -9.91 -0.88
N PHE A 101 8.45 -8.97 -1.55
CA PHE A 101 7.01 -8.94 -1.71
C PHE A 101 6.63 -9.45 -3.09
N ASN A 102 6.85 -10.75 -3.31
CA ASN A 102 6.47 -11.44 -4.55
C ASN A 102 5.05 -12.05 -4.47
N SER A 103 4.51 -12.12 -3.26
CA SER A 103 3.23 -12.75 -2.96
C SER A 103 2.15 -11.71 -2.77
N GLN A 104 0.93 -12.00 -3.20
CA GLN A 104 -0.19 -11.05 -3.12
C GLN A 104 -0.45 -10.58 -1.69
N GLN A 105 -0.10 -11.41 -0.70
CA GLN A 105 -0.21 -11.14 0.72
C GLN A 105 1.11 -11.46 1.44
N ILE A 106 1.45 -10.65 2.43
CA ILE A 106 2.53 -10.92 3.38
C ILE A 106 2.05 -10.58 4.79
N THR A 107 2.36 -11.44 5.76
CA THR A 107 2.01 -11.22 7.17
C THR A 107 3.27 -11.17 8.01
N PHE A 108 3.38 -10.13 8.83
CA PHE A 108 4.44 -9.93 9.80
C PHE A 108 3.87 -10.10 11.21
N SER A 109 4.55 -10.90 12.03
CA SER A 109 4.30 -10.95 13.46
C SER A 109 5.01 -9.78 14.14
N ARG A 110 4.31 -9.08 15.04
CA ARG A 110 4.79 -7.86 15.69
C ARG A 110 5.67 -8.16 16.89
#